data_AF-A0A412AR25-F1
#
_entry.id   AF-A0A412AR25-F1
#
_cell.length_a   1.000
_cell.length_b   1.000
_cell.length_c   1.000
_cell.angle_alpha   90.00
_cell.angle_beta   90.00
_cell.angle_gamma   90.00
#
_symmetry.space_group_name_H-M   'P 1'
#
loop_
_entity.id
_entity.type
_entity.pdbx_description
1 polymer ?
#
loop_
_entity_poly.entity_id
_entity_poly.type
_entity_poly.pdbx_seq_one_letter_code
_entity_poly.pdbx_strand_id
1 'polypeptide(L)'
;MVGRSAASGMARYPLATVAGHALDGMGGLTETLEEALGSTVVVEYESGGDGGAFEAGTAPAGSAELERLIAAARSEADALATAGGWAAVRVGFGDAETIDCETGRTVYVAG
;
A
#
# COMPACT_ATOMS: atom_id res chain seq x y z
N MET A 1 11.19 38.75 -6.00
CA MET A 1 12.17 38.14 -5.08
C MET A 1 11.46 37.81 -3.78
N VAL A 2 11.15 36.53 -3.54
CA VAL A 2 11.29 35.88 -2.23
C VAL A 2 11.45 34.38 -2.52
N GLY A 3 12.46 33.78 -1.89
CA GLY A 3 13.11 32.56 -2.35
C GLY A 3 12.30 31.29 -2.12
N ARG A 4 12.49 30.34 -3.03
CA ARG A 4 12.32 28.91 -2.78
C ARG A 4 13.21 28.52 -1.59
N SER A 5 12.63 27.97 -0.54
CA SER A 5 13.35 27.24 0.49
C SER A 5 12.77 25.85 0.59
N ALA A 6 13.30 24.94 -0.24
CA ALA A 6 13.24 23.52 -0.01
C ALA A 6 14.12 23.23 1.22
N ALA A 7 13.49 22.94 2.35
CA ALA A 7 14.21 22.51 3.55
C ALA A 7 14.62 21.05 3.37
N SER A 8 15.81 20.89 2.80
CA SER A 8 16.65 19.71 2.86
C SER A 8 16.77 19.20 4.30
N GLY A 9 16.22 18.03 4.57
CA GLY A 9 16.39 17.27 5.81
C GLY A 9 16.59 15.77 5.57
N MET A 10 17.16 15.37 4.43
CA MET A 10 17.52 13.97 4.16
C MET A 10 18.79 13.62 4.94
N ALA A 11 18.58 13.10 6.16
CA ALA A 11 19.60 12.33 6.85
C ALA A 11 20.01 11.17 5.94
N ARG A 12 21.24 11.23 5.41
CA ARG A 12 21.84 10.17 4.60
C ARG A 12 22.16 8.99 5.51
N TYR A 13 21.19 8.11 5.72
CA TYR A 13 21.47 6.76 6.15
C TYR A 13 21.97 5.96 4.95
N PRO A 14 23.03 5.16 5.08
CA PRO A 14 23.39 4.22 4.03
C PRO A 14 22.27 3.17 3.97
N LEU A 15 21.30 3.37 3.08
CA LEU A 15 20.36 2.34 2.69
C LEU A 15 21.20 1.25 2.02
N ALA A 16 21.48 0.18 2.78
CA ALA A 16 21.86 -1.07 2.19
C ALA A 16 20.67 -1.53 1.34
N THR A 17 20.69 -1.20 0.05
CA THR A 17 19.81 -1.80 -0.96
C THR A 17 20.14 -3.28 -1.02
N VAL A 18 19.48 -4.07 -0.16
CA VAL A 18 19.42 -5.52 -0.28
C VAL A 18 17.96 -5.89 -0.50
N ALA A 19 17.46 -5.67 -1.73
CA ALA A 19 16.29 -6.34 -2.27
C ALA A 19 16.06 -5.88 -3.72
N GLY A 20 16.98 -6.21 -4.62
CA GLY A 20 16.80 -5.96 -6.06
C GLY A 20 17.40 -7.02 -6.96
N HIS A 21 18.39 -7.77 -6.47
CA HIS A 21 19.09 -8.79 -7.27
C HIS A 21 19.14 -10.18 -6.62
N ALA A 22 18.44 -10.41 -5.49
CA ALA A 22 18.40 -11.71 -4.82
C ALA A 22 17.11 -12.52 -5.06
N LEU A 23 16.08 -11.91 -5.65
CA LEU A 23 14.75 -12.55 -5.78
C LEU A 23 14.56 -13.35 -7.08
N ASP A 24 15.45 -13.21 -8.06
CA ASP A 24 15.37 -13.99 -9.32
C ASP A 24 15.78 -15.47 -9.15
N GLY A 25 16.33 -15.85 -7.98
CA GLY A 25 16.81 -17.20 -7.67
C GLY A 25 16.01 -18.00 -6.64
N MET A 26 14.88 -17.49 -6.12
CA MET A 26 14.20 -18.07 -4.96
C MET A 26 12.70 -18.31 -5.20
N GLY A 27 12.37 -19.15 -6.18
CA GLY A 27 10.99 -19.53 -6.55
C GLY A 27 10.25 -20.39 -5.51
N GLY A 28 10.21 -19.93 -4.26
CA GLY A 28 9.49 -20.58 -3.15
C GLY A 28 9.60 -19.90 -1.79
N LEU A 29 10.42 -18.84 -1.64
CA LEU A 29 10.50 -18.08 -0.38
C LEU A 29 9.51 -16.92 -0.29
N THR A 30 9.01 -16.42 -1.43
CA THR A 30 7.93 -15.44 -1.46
C THR A 30 6.72 -16.01 -0.75
N GLU A 31 6.16 -17.14 -1.18
CA GLU A 31 4.98 -17.76 -0.54
C GLU A 31 5.16 -17.94 0.99
N THR A 32 6.34 -18.34 1.46
CA THR A 32 6.62 -18.46 2.91
C THR A 32 6.75 -17.12 3.63
N LEU A 33 7.19 -16.07 2.94
CA LEU A 33 7.27 -14.69 3.46
C LEU A 33 5.89 -14.03 3.47
N GLU A 34 5.06 -14.33 2.46
CA GLU A 34 3.67 -13.89 2.36
C GLU A 34 2.81 -14.49 3.48
N GLU A 35 3.04 -15.76 3.82
CA GLU A 35 2.44 -16.39 4.99
C GLU A 35 3.01 -15.87 6.32
N ALA A 36 4.29 -15.49 6.38
CA ALA A 36 4.96 -15.10 7.62
C ALA A 36 4.82 -13.62 8.02
N LEU A 37 4.73 -12.69 7.05
CA LEU A 37 4.57 -11.25 7.32
C LEU A 37 3.14 -10.75 7.17
N GLY A 38 2.29 -11.49 6.46
CA GLY A 38 0.94 -11.06 6.12
C GLY A 38 0.91 -9.98 5.04
N SER A 39 -0.22 -9.93 4.33
CA SER A 39 -0.53 -8.88 3.37
C SER A 39 -1.34 -7.79 4.05
N THR A 40 -0.91 -6.56 3.86
CA THR A 40 -1.60 -5.37 4.36
C THR A 40 -2.53 -4.85 3.28
N VAL A 41 -3.75 -4.51 3.69
CA VAL A 41 -4.78 -3.90 2.85
C VAL A 41 -4.80 -2.41 3.11
N VAL A 42 -4.62 -1.61 2.06
CA VAL A 42 -4.56 -0.15 2.11
C VAL A 42 -5.65 0.42 1.21
N VAL A 43 -6.33 1.46 1.70
CA VAL A 43 -7.26 2.26 0.91
C VAL A 43 -6.61 3.59 0.61
N GLU A 44 -6.35 3.85 -0.66
CA GLU A 44 -5.94 5.15 -1.17
C GLU A 44 -7.14 5.88 -1.73
N TYR A 45 -7.20 7.18 -1.51
CA TYR A 45 -8.31 8.00 -1.94
C TYR A 45 -7.85 9.42 -2.30
N GLU A 46 -8.64 10.06 -3.14
CA GLU A 46 -8.58 11.50 -3.36
C GLU A 46 -10.00 12.04 -3.32
N SER A 47 -10.24 13.03 -2.47
CA SER A 47 -11.53 13.69 -2.36
C SER A 47 -11.35 15.19 -2.20
N GLY A 48 -12.03 15.97 -3.03
CA GLY A 48 -11.97 17.44 -2.96
C GLY A 48 -10.58 18.05 -3.16
N GLY A 49 -9.64 17.32 -3.79
CA GLY A 49 -8.26 17.76 -4.02
C GLY A 49 -7.28 17.46 -2.88
N ASP A 50 -7.72 16.76 -1.84
CA ASP A 50 -6.87 16.18 -0.79
C ASP A 50 -6.78 14.66 -1.01
N GLY A 51 -5.56 14.14 -0.98
CA GLY A 51 -5.28 12.72 -1.22
C GLY A 51 -4.61 12.09 -0.02
N GLY A 52 -4.94 10.84 0.25
CA GLY A 52 -4.41 10.11 1.39
C GLY A 52 -4.49 8.60 1.24
N ALA A 53 -3.81 7.90 2.14
CA ALA A 53 -3.84 6.46 2.27
C ALA A 53 -4.06 6.08 3.74
N PHE A 54 -4.83 5.03 3.99
CA PHE A 54 -4.92 4.44 5.32
C PHE A 54 -4.90 2.92 5.26
N GLU A 55 -4.32 2.31 6.29
CA GLU A 55 -4.31 0.86 6.45
C GLU A 55 -5.66 0.38 6.99
N ALA A 56 -6.30 -0.53 6.24
CA ALA A 56 -7.51 -1.23 6.68
C ALA A 56 -7.18 -2.44 7.58
N GLY A 57 -5.98 -3.00 7.44
CA GLY A 57 -5.43 -4.01 8.32
C GLY A 57 -4.48 -4.97 7.62
N THR A 58 -3.88 -5.88 8.40
CA THR A 58 -2.92 -6.88 7.92
C THR A 58 -3.42 -8.29 8.24
N ALA A 59 -3.36 -9.21 7.27
CA ALA A 59 -3.72 -10.61 7.46
C ALA A 59 -2.87 -11.55 6.61
N PRO A 60 -2.70 -12.83 6.98
CA PRO A 60 -1.94 -13.79 6.19
C PRO A 60 -2.45 -13.88 4.75
N ALA A 61 -1.54 -13.96 3.78
CA ALA A 61 -1.89 -14.11 2.38
C ALA A 61 -2.78 -15.36 2.16
N GLY A 62 -3.81 -15.23 1.33
CA GLY A 62 -4.75 -16.32 1.05
C GLY A 62 -5.67 -16.72 2.21
N SER A 63 -5.67 -15.98 3.32
CA SER A 63 -6.59 -16.24 4.44
C SER A 63 -7.99 -15.65 4.21
N ALA A 64 -8.99 -16.28 4.83
CA ALA A 64 -10.35 -15.73 4.85
C ALA A 64 -10.43 -14.37 5.57
N GLU A 65 -9.48 -14.09 6.47
CA GLU A 65 -9.39 -12.79 7.15
C GLU A 65 -8.91 -11.70 6.18
N LEU A 66 -7.94 -12.00 5.32
CA LEU A 66 -7.53 -11.10 4.25
C LEU A 66 -8.70 -10.79 3.30
N GLU A 67 -9.48 -11.81 2.91
CA GLU A 67 -10.67 -11.59 2.08
C GLU A 67 -11.72 -10.70 2.76
N ARG A 68 -11.89 -10.85 4.08
CA ARG A 68 -12.79 -9.99 4.88
C ARG A 68 -12.29 -8.54 4.93
N LEU A 69 -11.00 -8.33 5.13
CA LEU A 69 -10.38 -6.99 5.11
C LEU A 69 -10.54 -6.34 3.74
N ILE A 70 -10.29 -7.08 2.66
CA ILE A 70 -10.50 -6.58 1.29
C ILE A 70 -11.97 -6.18 1.07
N ALA A 71 -12.93 -7.01 1.51
CA ALA A 71 -14.34 -6.69 1.37
C ALA A 71 -14.75 -5.43 2.15
N ALA A 72 -14.22 -5.24 3.37
CA ALA A 72 -14.45 -4.04 4.16
C ALA A 72 -13.83 -2.79 3.49
N ALA A 73 -12.57 -2.88 3.07
CA ALA A 73 -11.85 -1.81 2.38
C ALA A 73 -12.55 -1.39 1.08
N ARG A 74 -13.12 -2.34 0.33
CA ARG A 74 -13.93 -2.05 -0.86
C ARG A 74 -15.18 -1.25 -0.52
N SER A 75 -15.91 -1.64 0.53
CA SER A 75 -17.09 -0.90 0.98
C SER A 75 -16.74 0.53 1.39
N GLU A 76 -15.57 0.75 1.99
CA GLU A 76 -15.09 2.10 2.32
C GLU A 76 -14.70 2.90 1.07
N ALA A 77 -14.00 2.28 0.13
CA ALA A 77 -13.65 2.89 -1.14
C ALA A 77 -14.91 3.34 -1.93
N ASP A 78 -15.97 2.52 -1.95
CA ASP A 78 -17.25 2.88 -2.57
C ASP A 78 -17.93 4.07 -1.88
N ALA A 79 -17.85 4.16 -0.54
CA ALA A 79 -18.38 5.29 0.21
C ALA A 79 -17.63 6.60 -0.11
N LEU A 80 -16.30 6.54 -0.21
CA LEU A 80 -15.44 7.66 -0.60
C LEU A 80 -15.70 8.12 -2.04
N ALA A 81 -15.83 7.17 -2.96
CA ALA A 81 -16.18 7.48 -4.35
C ALA A 81 -17.57 8.13 -4.46
N THR A 82 -18.56 7.61 -3.72
CA THR A 82 -19.91 8.20 -3.65
C THR A 82 -19.92 9.63 -3.12
N ALA A 83 -18.96 9.99 -2.25
CA ALA A 83 -18.79 11.34 -1.73
C ALA A 83 -18.21 12.34 -2.76
N GLY A 84 -17.86 11.89 -3.97
CA GLY A 84 -17.38 12.75 -5.07
C GLY A 84 -15.86 12.74 -5.25
N GLY A 85 -15.20 11.65 -4.89
CA GLY A 85 -13.77 11.40 -5.10
C GLY A 85 -13.49 10.12 -5.87
N TRP A 86 -12.24 9.68 -5.87
CA TRP A 86 -11.87 8.31 -6.27
C TRP A 86 -11.21 7.60 -5.10
N ALA A 87 -11.31 6.26 -5.08
CA ALA A 87 -10.61 5.43 -4.11
C ALA A 87 -10.17 4.10 -4.74
N ALA A 88 -9.05 3.56 -4.29
CA ALA A 88 -8.52 2.28 -4.71
C ALA A 88 -8.09 1.45 -3.50
N VAL A 89 -8.31 0.14 -3.59
CA VAL A 89 -7.84 -0.83 -2.60
C VAL A 89 -6.60 -1.51 -3.16
N ARG A 90 -5.50 -1.42 -2.40
CA ARG A 90 -4.24 -2.08 -2.70
C ARG A 90 -3.88 -3.09 -1.62
N VAL A 91 -3.20 -4.15 -2.04
CA VAL A 91 -2.72 -5.22 -1.16
C VAL A 91 -1.24 -5.43 -1.42
N GLY A 92 -0.42 -5.40 -0.38
CA GLY A 92 1.03 -5.53 -0.52
C GLY A 92 1.73 -5.85 0.80
N PHE A 93 3.07 -5.81 0.76
CA PHE A 93 3.92 -5.97 1.94
C PHE A 93 4.34 -4.60 2.48
N GLY A 94 4.28 -4.45 3.81
CA GLY A 94 4.59 -3.18 4.50
C GLY A 94 3.32 -2.45 4.94
N ASP A 95 3.47 -1.21 5.38
CA ASP A 95 2.40 -0.31 5.82
C ASP A 95 1.92 0.62 4.69
N ALA A 96 0.93 1.47 4.98
CA ALA A 96 0.37 2.43 4.02
C ALA A 96 1.38 3.43 3.42
N GLU A 97 2.52 3.70 4.07
CA GLU A 97 3.59 4.54 3.50
C GLU A 97 4.56 3.74 2.60
N THR A 98 4.55 2.41 2.72
CA THR A 98 5.47 1.49 2.00
C THR A 98 4.78 0.73 0.86
N ILE A 99 3.46 0.53 0.95
CA ILE A 99 2.64 -0.04 -0.12
C ILE A 99 2.39 1.06 -1.15
N ASP A 100 3.35 1.20 -2.07
CA ASP A 100 3.28 2.12 -3.21
C ASP A 100 2.96 1.33 -4.51
N CYS A 101 2.92 2.04 -5.63
CA CYS A 101 2.69 1.52 -6.99
C CYS A 101 3.64 0.36 -7.37
N GLU A 102 4.81 0.28 -6.75
CA GLU A 102 5.83 -0.74 -7.05
C GLU A 102 5.62 -2.06 -6.27
N THR A 103 4.96 -2.03 -5.11
CA THR A 103 4.82 -3.20 -4.22
C THR A 103 3.37 -3.60 -3.95
N GLY A 104 2.43 -2.66 -4.11
CA GLY A 104 1.00 -2.86 -3.89
C GLY A 104 0.27 -3.34 -5.15
N ARG A 105 -0.37 -4.51 -5.08
CA ARG A 105 -1.32 -4.99 -6.08
C ARG A 105 -2.65 -4.27 -5.91
N THR A 106 -3.09 -3.54 -6.94
CA THR A 106 -4.46 -2.99 -6.97
C THR A 106 -5.47 -4.12 -7.14
N VAL A 107 -6.43 -4.23 -6.23
CA VAL A 107 -7.49 -5.26 -6.26
C VAL A 107 -8.88 -4.67 -6.49
N TYR A 108 -9.04 -3.35 -6.30
CA TYR A 108 -10.29 -2.65 -6.56
C TYR A 108 -10.05 -1.16 -6.81
N VAL A 109 -10.88 -0.55 -7.65
CA VAL A 109 -10.92 0.90 -7.89
C VAL A 109 -12.38 1.32 -8.00
N ALA A 110 -12.73 2.44 -7.37
CA ALA A 110 -14.02 3.11 -7.41
C ALA A 110 -13.81 4.61 -7.68
N GLY A 111 -14.66 5.22 -8.51
CA GLY A 111 -14.54 6.62 -8.93
C GLY A 111 -15.29 6.89 -10.24
#